data_AF-A0A3A6MHX5-F1
#
_entry.id   AF-A0A3A6MHX5-F1
#
_cell.length_a   1.000
_cell.length_b   1.000
_cell.length_c   1.000
_cell.angle_alpha   90.00
_cell.angle_beta   90.00
_cell.angle_gamma   90.00
#
_symmetry.space_group_name_H-M   'P 1'
#
loop_
_entity.id
_entity.type
_entity.pdbx_description
1 polymer ?
#
loop_
_entity_poly.entity_id
_entity_poly.type
_entity_poly.pdbx_seq_one_letter_code
_entity_poly.pdbx_strand_id
1 'polypeptide(L)'
;MSKEIIHSPYIRCDSVLSQICFDQIVFKCCYHILLILNEYGNNIRRCIEHYENLPNGWCYASIKEVFKINPRNKADDSSKAGFISMTNISDGYFNTFRYETRQWYEVKTGFTHFADGDIAVAKISPCLENRKSIILKDLPNGIGAGTTELYIFRSQCIDAKHGLFFFKSDYFINQCINSFNGVVGQQRVSKSIIEDIDIAIPPLEEQMRIANKVSLLFSTLDKIAEEL
;
A
#
# COMPACT_ATOMS: atom_id res chain seq x y z
N MET A 1 -10.57 43.02 -41.87
CA MET A 1 -9.73 43.68 -40.84
C MET A 1 -10.13 43.10 -39.51
N SER A 2 -9.32 42.51 -38.66
CA SER A 2 -7.87 42.23 -38.54
C SER A 2 -7.80 41.43 -37.22
N LYS A 3 -7.34 40.18 -37.24
CA LYS A 3 -5.99 39.74 -36.81
C LYS A 3 -5.62 40.09 -35.36
N GLU A 4 -5.09 39.04 -34.70
CA GLU A 4 -4.26 39.03 -33.48
C GLU A 4 -5.03 39.31 -32.19
N ILE A 5 -5.06 38.39 -31.21
CA ILE A 5 -3.89 37.91 -30.48
C ILE A 5 -3.85 36.37 -30.46
N ILE A 6 -2.99 35.82 -31.31
CA ILE A 6 -2.31 34.53 -31.11
C ILE A 6 -0.88 34.90 -30.78
N HIS A 7 -0.43 34.71 -29.54
CA HIS A 7 0.97 34.38 -29.27
C HIS A 7 1.13 33.61 -27.95
N SER A 8 1.58 32.37 -28.15
CA SER A 8 2.01 31.34 -27.19
C SER A 8 3.28 31.79 -26.43
N PRO A 9 3.61 31.18 -25.29
CA PRO A 9 4.64 30.14 -25.37
C PRO A 9 4.43 28.95 -24.43
N TYR A 10 4.68 27.75 -24.96
CA TYR A 10 5.34 26.64 -24.26
C TYR A 10 4.81 26.24 -22.87
N ILE A 11 3.87 25.29 -22.82
CA ILE A 11 3.94 24.28 -21.76
C ILE A 11 5.00 23.28 -22.22
N ARG A 12 6.23 23.48 -21.74
CA ARG A 12 7.26 22.44 -21.79
C ARG A 12 6.70 21.20 -21.10
N CYS A 13 6.66 20.08 -21.83
CA CYS A 13 6.78 18.75 -21.22
C CYS A 13 8.10 18.74 -20.45
N ASP A 14 8.06 18.98 -19.14
CA ASP A 14 9.12 18.72 -18.15
C ASP A 14 8.67 19.28 -16.79
N SER A 15 7.52 18.84 -16.29
CA SER A 15 7.15 19.16 -14.91
C SER A 15 6.67 17.92 -14.19
N VAL A 16 7.24 17.70 -13.01
CA VAL A 16 6.90 16.65 -12.03
C VAL A 16 5.39 16.56 -11.76
N LEU A 17 4.64 17.62 -12.06
CA LEU A 17 3.19 17.70 -11.95
C LEU A 17 2.42 16.92 -13.04
N SER A 18 2.99 16.67 -14.23
CA SER A 18 2.34 15.80 -15.24
C SER A 18 2.48 14.32 -14.88
N GLN A 19 3.58 13.92 -14.24
CA GLN A 19 3.81 12.56 -13.77
C GLN A 19 2.90 12.22 -12.57
N ILE A 20 2.74 13.15 -11.62
CA ILE A 20 1.86 12.98 -10.45
C ILE A 20 0.37 12.92 -10.86
N CYS A 21 -0.03 13.66 -11.90
CA CYS A 21 -1.40 13.64 -12.40
C CYS A 21 -1.73 12.33 -13.14
N PHE A 22 -0.75 11.71 -13.81
CA PHE A 22 -0.92 10.43 -14.49
C PHE A 22 -1.07 9.27 -13.50
N ASP A 23 -0.29 9.25 -12.42
CA ASP A 23 -0.35 8.18 -11.40
C ASP A 23 -1.63 8.21 -10.56
N GLN A 24 -2.18 9.41 -10.28
CA GLN A 24 -3.47 9.54 -9.58
C GLN A 24 -4.68 9.17 -10.43
N ILE A 25 -4.63 9.43 -11.75
CA ILE A 25 -5.71 9.09 -12.68
C ILE A 25 -5.71 7.59 -12.97
N VAL A 26 -4.54 6.98 -13.15
CA VAL A 26 -4.43 5.54 -13.44
C VAL A 26 -4.82 4.69 -12.23
N PHE A 27 -4.57 5.11 -10.99
CA PHE A 27 -4.98 4.33 -9.81
C PHE A 27 -6.43 4.55 -9.38
N LYS A 28 -6.97 5.78 -9.50
CA LYS A 28 -8.43 5.99 -9.42
C LYS A 28 -9.14 5.17 -10.49
N CYS A 29 -8.55 5.04 -11.68
CA CYS A 29 -9.01 4.10 -12.68
C CYS A 29 -8.85 2.65 -12.20
N CYS A 30 -7.69 2.13 -11.76
CA CYS A 30 -7.53 0.70 -11.50
C CYS A 30 -8.28 0.16 -10.26
N TYR A 31 -8.40 0.92 -9.16
CA TYR A 31 -9.13 0.48 -7.97
C TYR A 31 -10.65 0.63 -8.15
N HIS A 32 -11.12 1.69 -8.83
CA HIS A 32 -12.53 1.76 -9.20
C HIS A 32 -12.87 0.85 -10.38
N ILE A 33 -12.00 0.60 -11.35
CA ILE A 33 -12.27 -0.32 -12.47
C ILE A 33 -12.36 -1.77 -11.98
N LEU A 34 -11.61 -2.18 -10.95
CA LEU A 34 -11.81 -3.51 -10.35
C LEU A 34 -13.09 -3.64 -9.51
N LEU A 35 -13.62 -2.53 -8.98
CA LEU A 35 -14.94 -2.48 -8.34
C LEU A 35 -16.10 -2.21 -9.34
N ILE A 36 -15.81 -1.65 -10.52
CA ILE A 36 -16.75 -1.28 -11.59
C ILE A 36 -16.88 -2.38 -12.67
N LEU A 37 -15.92 -3.30 -12.81
CA LEU A 37 -15.99 -4.38 -13.81
C LEU A 37 -16.90 -5.57 -13.43
N ASN A 38 -17.89 -5.36 -12.57
CA ASN A 38 -19.18 -6.04 -12.72
C ASN A 38 -20.06 -5.14 -13.60
N GLU A 39 -19.92 -5.37 -14.91
CA GLU A 39 -20.76 -4.95 -16.04
C GLU A 39 -21.38 -3.52 -16.04
N TYR A 40 -21.12 -2.79 -17.12
CA TYR A 40 -21.74 -1.53 -17.58
C TYR A 40 -21.09 -0.21 -17.16
N GLY A 41 -19.99 0.12 -17.84
CA GLY A 41 -19.50 1.50 -17.96
C GLY A 41 -20.28 2.28 -19.03
N ASN A 42 -21.15 3.21 -18.60
CA ASN A 42 -21.43 4.50 -19.25
C ASN A 42 -22.51 5.26 -18.47
N ASN A 43 -22.11 6.10 -17.48
CA ASN A 43 -22.79 7.32 -17.01
C ASN A 43 -22.14 7.83 -15.71
N ILE A 44 -21.02 8.54 -15.84
CA ILE A 44 -20.23 9.11 -14.74
C ILE A 44 -20.91 10.40 -14.24
N ARG A 45 -22.01 10.25 -13.51
CA ARG A 45 -22.50 11.22 -12.51
C ARG A 45 -23.61 10.68 -11.59
N ARG A 46 -24.21 9.53 -11.93
CA ARG A 46 -25.28 8.90 -11.12
C ARG A 46 -24.87 7.68 -10.28
N CYS A 47 -23.68 7.09 -10.50
CA CYS A 47 -23.31 5.82 -9.86
C CYS A 47 -22.66 5.95 -8.47
N ILE A 48 -22.52 7.15 -7.91
CA ILE A 48 -22.02 7.29 -6.52
C ILE A 48 -23.07 6.78 -5.51
N GLU A 49 -24.31 6.52 -5.94
CA GLU A 49 -25.37 5.92 -5.11
C GLU A 49 -25.46 4.37 -5.21
N HIS A 50 -24.64 3.68 -6.02
CA HIS A 50 -24.96 2.28 -6.39
C HIS A 50 -24.50 1.18 -5.43
N TYR A 51 -23.69 1.47 -4.41
CA TYR A 51 -23.27 0.44 -3.45
C TYR A 51 -23.47 0.91 -2.02
N GLU A 52 -24.73 1.04 -1.61
CA GLU A 52 -25.08 1.01 -0.17
C GLU A 52 -24.79 -0.37 0.45
N ASN A 53 -24.65 -1.43 -0.38
CA ASN A 53 -24.45 -2.80 0.05
C ASN A 53 -23.26 -3.48 -0.67
N LEU A 54 -22.49 -4.29 0.06
CA LEU A 54 -21.40 -5.10 -0.48
C LEU A 54 -21.92 -6.18 -1.44
N PRO A 55 -21.10 -6.66 -2.41
CA PRO A 55 -21.45 -7.81 -3.23
C PRO A 55 -21.70 -9.06 -2.37
N ASN A 56 -22.51 -9.99 -2.90
CA ASN A 56 -22.80 -11.23 -2.17
C ASN A 56 -21.53 -12.00 -1.81
N GLY A 57 -21.43 -12.45 -0.57
CA GLY A 57 -20.27 -13.17 -0.02
C GLY A 57 -19.14 -12.28 0.51
N TRP A 58 -19.25 -10.95 0.37
CA TRP A 58 -18.30 -10.02 0.96
C TRP A 58 -18.76 -9.62 2.36
N CYS A 59 -17.81 -9.33 3.25
CA CYS A 59 -18.11 -8.75 4.56
C CYS A 59 -17.17 -7.58 4.88
N TYR A 60 -17.57 -6.73 5.80
CA TYR A 60 -16.65 -5.81 6.45
C TYR A 60 -16.07 -6.47 7.69
N ALA A 61 -14.78 -6.22 7.94
CA ALA A 61 -14.18 -6.41 9.24
C ALA A 61 -13.15 -5.30 9.47
N SER A 62 -12.80 -5.08 10.74
CA SER A 62 -11.73 -4.16 11.12
C SER A 62 -10.36 -4.81 10.91
N ILE A 63 -9.31 -4.00 10.69
CA ILE A 63 -7.94 -4.47 10.51
C ILE A 63 -7.48 -5.39 11.66
N LYS A 64 -7.85 -5.08 12.92
CA LYS A 64 -7.50 -5.90 14.09
C LYS A 64 -8.14 -7.30 14.08
N GLU A 65 -9.26 -7.49 13.37
CA GLU A 65 -9.95 -8.78 13.27
C GLU A 65 -9.31 -9.70 12.22
N VAL A 66 -8.64 -9.12 11.22
CA VAL A 66 -8.07 -9.86 10.09
C VAL A 66 -6.55 -9.98 10.12
N PHE A 67 -5.88 -9.09 10.85
CA PHE A 67 -4.43 -9.05 10.98
C PHE A 67 -4.00 -9.09 12.43
N LYS A 68 -2.97 -9.89 12.71
CA LYS A 68 -2.19 -9.75 13.93
C LYS A 68 -1.17 -8.63 13.75
N ILE A 69 -1.27 -7.59 14.57
CA ILE A 69 -0.45 -6.38 14.45
C ILE A 69 0.79 -6.46 15.36
N ASN A 70 1.94 -6.13 14.78
CA ASN A 70 3.27 -6.16 15.41
C ASN A 70 3.56 -7.49 16.15
N PRO A 71 3.44 -8.65 15.47
CA PRO A 71 3.79 -9.92 16.06
C PRO A 71 5.26 -9.93 16.48
N ARG A 72 5.56 -10.52 17.65
CA ARG A 72 6.93 -10.72 18.11
C ARG A 72 7.43 -12.08 17.65
N ASN A 73 8.66 -12.12 17.16
CA ASN A 73 9.37 -13.35 16.85
C ASN A 73 10.19 -13.81 18.06
N LYS A 74 10.32 -15.14 18.20
CA LYS A 74 11.25 -15.81 19.10
C LYS A 74 12.19 -16.66 18.25
N ALA A 75 13.49 -16.49 18.44
CA ALA A 75 14.54 -17.20 17.71
C ALA A 75 15.82 -17.18 18.54
N ASP A 76 16.76 -18.07 18.23
CA ASP A 76 18.07 -18.12 18.87
C ASP A 76 18.91 -16.89 18.54
N ASP A 77 19.74 -16.45 19.47
CA ASP A 77 20.55 -15.24 19.35
C ASP A 77 21.50 -15.26 18.15
N SER A 78 22.03 -16.44 17.80
CA SER A 78 22.90 -16.66 16.65
C SER A 78 22.16 -16.85 15.32
N SER A 79 20.83 -16.73 15.32
CA SER A 79 20.05 -16.80 14.09
C SER A 79 20.33 -15.56 13.25
N LYS A 80 20.64 -15.75 11.97
CA LYS A 80 20.63 -14.64 11.01
C LYS A 80 19.20 -14.12 10.84
N ALA A 81 19.07 -12.81 10.71
CA ALA A 81 17.81 -12.11 10.46
C ALA A 81 18.03 -10.96 9.46
N GLY A 82 16.99 -10.57 8.75
CA GLY A 82 17.04 -9.39 7.87
C GLY A 82 16.81 -8.11 8.66
N PHE A 83 17.64 -7.09 8.44
CA PHE A 83 17.45 -5.74 8.97
C PHE A 83 17.00 -4.76 7.88
N ILE A 84 15.88 -4.07 8.10
CA ILE A 84 15.30 -3.13 7.13
C ILE A 84 15.19 -1.72 7.72
N SER A 85 15.91 -0.77 7.13
CA SER A 85 15.74 0.67 7.37
C SER A 85 14.66 1.25 6.44
N MET A 86 14.14 2.44 6.76
CA MET A 86 13.11 3.09 5.94
C MET A 86 13.57 3.41 4.50
N THR A 87 14.87 3.65 4.30
CA THR A 87 15.45 3.91 2.97
C THR A 87 15.45 2.67 2.07
N ASN A 88 15.37 1.48 2.67
CA ASN A 88 15.43 0.21 1.94
C ASN A 88 14.05 -0.31 1.53
N ILE A 89 12.98 0.47 1.71
CA ILE A 89 11.61 0.14 1.31
C ILE A 89 11.23 1.01 0.12
N SER A 90 10.81 0.41 -1.00
CA SER A 90 10.31 1.17 -2.16
C SER A 90 9.01 1.92 -1.85
N ASP A 91 8.83 3.09 -2.44
CA ASP A 91 7.59 3.87 -2.38
C ASP A 91 6.62 3.47 -3.51
N GLY A 92 5.49 4.17 -3.60
CA GLY A 92 4.48 4.00 -4.65
C GLY A 92 3.84 2.62 -4.64
N TYR A 93 3.62 2.06 -5.83
CA TYR A 93 3.02 0.73 -5.99
C TYR A 93 4.04 -0.40 -6.06
N PHE A 94 5.34 -0.08 -5.95
CA PHE A 94 6.38 -1.08 -5.90
C PHE A 94 6.28 -1.94 -4.64
N ASN A 95 6.57 -3.23 -4.79
CA ASN A 95 6.60 -4.22 -3.71
C ASN A 95 8.02 -4.79 -3.57
N THR A 96 9.00 -3.90 -3.45
CA THR A 96 10.43 -4.26 -3.39
C THR A 96 11.07 -3.68 -2.16
N PHE A 97 12.02 -4.41 -1.59
CA PHE A 97 12.79 -3.95 -0.46
C PHE A 97 14.18 -4.56 -0.48
N ARG A 98 15.09 -4.00 0.31
CA ARG A 98 16.42 -4.53 0.57
C ARG A 98 16.59 -4.73 2.07
N TYR A 99 17.44 -5.67 2.45
CA TYR A 99 17.78 -5.90 3.84
C TYR A 99 19.28 -6.13 3.99
N GLU A 100 19.77 -5.84 5.19
CA GLU A 100 21.10 -6.22 5.62
C GLU A 100 21.00 -7.46 6.50
N THR A 101 21.87 -8.45 6.30
CA THR A 101 21.89 -9.60 7.22
C THR A 101 22.57 -9.19 8.53
N ARG A 102 21.90 -9.48 9.65
CA ARG A 102 22.37 -9.24 11.02
C ARG A 102 22.15 -10.47 11.89
N GLN A 103 22.82 -10.53 13.03
CA GLN A 103 22.52 -11.55 14.03
C GLN A 103 21.29 -11.15 14.84
N TRP A 104 20.45 -12.10 15.22
CA TRP A 104 19.19 -11.82 15.89
C TRP A 104 19.39 -11.06 17.20
N TYR A 105 20.44 -11.37 17.97
CA TYR A 105 20.74 -10.67 19.21
C TYR A 105 20.96 -9.15 19.02
N GLU A 106 21.40 -8.72 17.84
CA GLU A 106 21.68 -7.31 17.52
C GLU A 106 20.38 -6.52 17.27
N VAL A 107 19.32 -7.21 16.85
CA VAL A 107 18.09 -6.57 16.34
C VAL A 107 16.81 -7.01 17.07
N LYS A 108 16.90 -7.95 18.03
CA LYS A 108 15.75 -8.45 18.83
C LYS A 108 15.16 -7.43 19.83
N THR A 109 15.86 -6.34 20.09
CA THR A 109 15.47 -5.29 21.06
C THR A 109 15.60 -3.92 20.42
N GLY A 110 14.64 -3.02 20.67
CA GLY A 110 14.66 -1.66 20.15
C GLY A 110 14.15 -1.49 18.71
N PHE A 111 13.76 -2.58 18.05
CA PHE A 111 13.31 -2.60 16.66
C PHE A 111 11.94 -3.30 16.50
N THR A 112 11.31 -3.04 15.36
CA THR A 112 10.04 -3.68 14.98
C THR A 112 10.30 -5.04 14.37
N HIS A 113 9.68 -6.10 14.90
CA HIS A 113 9.90 -7.48 14.45
C HIS A 113 8.94 -7.84 13.32
N PHE A 114 9.39 -8.66 12.39
CA PHE A 114 8.57 -9.17 11.30
C PHE A 114 9.10 -10.49 10.74
N ALA A 115 8.28 -11.22 10.00
CA ALA A 115 8.63 -12.50 9.39
C ALA A 115 8.20 -12.56 7.92
N ASP A 116 8.62 -13.59 7.22
CA ASP A 116 8.14 -13.86 5.86
C ASP A 116 6.61 -14.00 5.84
N GLY A 117 5.99 -13.40 4.83
CA GLY A 117 4.54 -13.31 4.67
C GLY A 117 3.89 -12.13 5.40
N ASP A 118 4.60 -11.43 6.29
CA ASP A 118 4.08 -10.22 6.92
C ASP A 118 4.04 -9.04 5.95
N ILE A 119 3.07 -8.14 6.13
CA ILE A 119 3.00 -6.86 5.43
C ILE A 119 3.56 -5.77 6.33
N ALA A 120 4.62 -5.09 5.89
CA ALA A 120 5.15 -3.91 6.57
C ALA A 120 4.54 -2.64 5.97
N VAL A 121 4.11 -1.69 6.80
CA VAL A 121 3.53 -0.41 6.39
C VAL A 121 4.18 0.71 7.20
N ALA A 122 4.71 1.73 6.52
CA ALA A 122 5.22 2.92 7.18
C ALA A 122 4.10 3.65 7.94
N LYS A 123 4.38 4.14 9.16
CA LYS A 123 3.39 4.86 9.98
C LYS A 123 3.68 6.35 10.16
N ILE A 124 4.78 6.84 9.59
CA ILE A 124 5.26 8.22 9.70
C ILE A 124 5.14 8.94 8.37
N SER A 125 4.84 10.24 8.40
CA SER A 125 4.84 11.12 7.24
C SER A 125 6.27 11.48 6.78
N PRO A 126 6.56 11.59 5.47
CA PRO A 126 5.66 11.37 4.31
C PRO A 126 5.64 9.91 3.83
N CYS A 127 6.24 8.97 4.57
CA CYS A 127 6.46 7.61 4.11
C CYS A 127 5.16 6.82 3.94
N LEU A 128 4.18 7.06 4.81
CA LEU A 128 2.84 6.48 4.70
C LEU A 128 2.14 6.99 3.45
N GLU A 129 2.12 8.31 3.22
CA GLU A 129 1.51 8.95 2.05
C GLU A 129 2.14 8.47 0.74
N ASN A 130 3.46 8.23 0.77
CA ASN A 130 4.21 7.65 -0.34
C ASN A 130 4.03 6.13 -0.47
N ARG A 131 3.10 5.52 0.27
CA ARG A 131 2.73 4.10 0.17
C ARG A 131 3.89 3.13 0.37
N LYS A 132 4.83 3.47 1.26
CA LYS A 132 5.92 2.58 1.67
C LYS A 132 5.36 1.41 2.48
N SER A 133 4.80 0.47 1.74
CA SER A 133 4.17 -0.76 2.20
C SER A 133 4.67 -1.90 1.34
N ILE A 134 5.11 -3.00 1.96
CA ILE A 134 5.70 -4.15 1.26
C ILE A 134 5.28 -5.47 1.91
N ILE A 135 5.30 -6.55 1.13
CA ILE A 135 5.25 -7.92 1.66
C ILE A 135 6.68 -8.38 1.88
N LEU A 136 6.96 -8.83 3.10
CA LEU A 136 8.24 -9.38 3.50
C LEU A 136 8.34 -10.83 3.03
N LYS A 137 9.47 -11.16 2.41
CA LYS A 137 9.77 -12.50 1.89
C LYS A 137 11.27 -12.70 1.78
N ASP A 138 11.69 -13.96 1.68
CA ASP A 138 13.08 -14.33 1.43
C ASP A 138 14.05 -13.76 2.49
N LEU A 139 13.58 -13.62 3.75
CA LEU A 139 14.39 -13.16 4.87
C LEU A 139 15.30 -14.29 5.37
N PRO A 140 16.51 -13.98 5.89
CA PRO A 140 17.35 -14.95 6.58
C PRO A 140 16.57 -15.58 7.75
N ASN A 141 16.51 -16.92 7.77
CA ASN A 141 15.70 -17.70 8.73
C ASN A 141 14.21 -17.31 8.78
N GLY A 142 13.67 -16.68 7.72
CA GLY A 142 12.29 -16.24 7.65
C GLY A 142 11.92 -15.14 8.64
N ILE A 143 12.90 -14.46 9.25
CA ILE A 143 12.68 -13.44 10.26
C ILE A 143 13.51 -12.18 10.01
N GLY A 144 13.03 -11.07 10.53
CA GLY A 144 13.76 -9.82 10.53
C GLY A 144 13.27 -8.85 11.57
N ALA A 145 13.98 -7.73 11.62
CA ALA A 145 13.58 -6.55 12.37
C ALA A 145 13.96 -5.28 11.61
N GLY A 146 13.36 -4.15 11.96
CA GLY A 146 13.63 -2.91 11.24
C GLY A 146 13.26 -1.69 12.03
N THR A 147 13.25 -0.55 11.35
CA THR A 147 12.88 0.73 11.93
C THR A 147 11.58 0.64 12.74
N THR A 148 11.55 1.36 13.87
CA THR A 148 10.37 1.46 14.75
C THR A 148 9.21 2.21 14.10
N GLU A 149 9.44 2.83 12.93
CA GLU A 149 8.48 3.59 12.14
C GLU A 149 7.63 2.73 11.18
N LEU A 150 7.54 1.42 11.44
CA LEU A 150 6.68 0.45 10.74
C LEU A 150 5.58 -0.08 11.65
N TYR A 151 4.41 -0.35 11.06
CA TYR A 151 3.47 -1.36 11.54
C TYR A 151 3.63 -2.63 10.71
N ILE A 152 3.53 -3.77 11.39
CA ILE A 152 3.64 -5.10 10.77
C ILE A 152 2.30 -5.80 10.91
N PHE A 153 1.75 -6.27 9.80
CA PHE A 153 0.47 -6.95 9.74
C PHE A 153 0.69 -8.39 9.26
N ARG A 154 0.47 -9.34 10.15
CA ARG A 154 0.44 -10.76 9.80
C ARG A 154 -0.98 -11.16 9.48
N SER A 155 -1.21 -11.56 8.24
CA SER A 155 -2.54 -12.00 7.81
C SER A 155 -3.00 -13.24 8.58
N GLN A 156 -4.27 -13.27 8.97
CA GLN A 156 -4.92 -14.43 9.58
C GLN A 156 -5.96 -15.07 8.64
N CYS A 157 -6.66 -14.27 7.85
CA CYS A 157 -7.77 -14.74 7.00
C CYS A 157 -7.89 -14.00 5.66
N ILE A 158 -6.86 -13.23 5.26
CA ILE A 158 -6.83 -12.49 3.98
C ILE A 158 -5.59 -12.87 3.17
N ASP A 159 -5.69 -12.89 1.84
CA ASP A 159 -4.51 -13.02 1.00
C ASP A 159 -3.56 -11.83 1.21
N ALA A 160 -2.25 -12.10 1.34
CA ALA A 160 -1.27 -11.07 1.65
C ALA A 160 -1.14 -10.02 0.54
N LYS A 161 -1.30 -10.40 -0.74
CA LYS A 161 -1.29 -9.45 -1.86
C LYS A 161 -2.54 -8.58 -1.85
N HIS A 162 -3.70 -9.18 -1.58
CA HIS A 162 -4.92 -8.41 -1.41
C HIS A 162 -4.78 -7.39 -0.26
N GLY A 163 -4.27 -7.83 0.89
CA GLY A 163 -3.97 -6.96 2.03
C GLY A 163 -3.00 -5.82 1.66
N LEU A 164 -1.92 -6.12 0.92
CA LEU A 164 -0.97 -5.11 0.46
C LEU A 164 -1.65 -4.05 -0.42
N PHE A 165 -2.51 -4.46 -1.35
CA PHE A 165 -3.24 -3.50 -2.20
C PHE A 165 -4.21 -2.64 -1.41
N PHE A 166 -4.85 -3.20 -0.37
CA PHE A 166 -5.63 -2.41 0.57
C PHE A 166 -4.78 -1.36 1.29
N PHE A 167 -3.62 -1.72 1.84
CA PHE A 167 -2.72 -0.77 2.52
C PHE A 167 -2.11 0.27 1.57
N LYS A 168 -2.04 -0.03 0.27
CA LYS A 168 -1.63 0.91 -0.77
C LYS A 168 -2.81 1.69 -1.35
N SER A 169 -4.04 1.47 -0.93
CA SER A 169 -5.22 2.16 -1.49
C SER A 169 -5.34 3.61 -1.00
N ASP A 170 -5.96 4.47 -1.81
CA ASP A 170 -6.32 5.83 -1.37
C ASP A 170 -7.25 5.83 -0.16
N TYR A 171 -8.14 4.83 -0.07
CA TYR A 171 -9.03 4.70 1.08
C TYR A 171 -8.24 4.60 2.38
N PHE A 172 -7.32 3.63 2.49
CA PHE A 172 -6.52 3.44 3.71
C PHE A 172 -5.64 4.66 4.01
N ILE A 173 -4.96 5.20 2.99
CA ILE A 173 -4.06 6.36 3.17
C ILE A 173 -4.85 7.59 3.64
N ASN A 174 -6.03 7.87 3.08
CA ASN A 174 -6.84 9.01 3.50
C ASN A 174 -7.39 8.85 4.92
N GLN A 175 -7.80 7.64 5.32
CA GLN A 175 -8.19 7.36 6.70
C GLN A 175 -7.04 7.68 7.67
N CYS A 176 -5.82 7.31 7.29
CA CYS A 176 -4.63 7.58 8.09
C CYS A 176 -4.28 9.08 8.15
N ILE A 177 -4.24 9.77 7.01
CA ILE A 177 -3.88 11.20 6.93
C ILE A 177 -4.86 12.06 7.75
N ASN A 178 -6.16 11.77 7.68
CA ASN A 178 -7.19 12.49 8.44
C ASN A 178 -7.06 12.30 9.95
N SER A 179 -6.29 11.30 10.39
CA SER A 179 -6.05 10.98 11.79
C SER A 179 -4.66 11.38 12.31
N PHE A 180 -3.85 12.02 11.46
CA PHE A 180 -2.49 12.37 11.82
C PHE A 180 -2.43 13.28 13.04
N ASN A 181 -1.55 12.91 13.95
CA ASN A 181 -1.21 13.70 15.13
C ASN A 181 0.28 14.09 15.06
N GLY A 182 0.60 15.32 15.48
CA GLY A 182 1.98 15.82 15.57
C GLY A 182 2.31 16.99 14.64
N VAL A 183 3.58 17.38 14.63
CA VAL A 183 4.14 18.49 13.83
C VAL A 183 4.33 18.04 12.38
N VAL A 184 4.08 18.92 11.43
CA VAL A 184 4.30 18.70 9.97
C VAL A 184 5.68 18.07 9.73
N GLY A 185 5.72 16.94 9.03
CA GLY A 185 6.96 16.18 8.75
C GLY A 185 7.39 15.20 9.84
N GLN A 186 6.69 15.13 10.98
CA GLN A 186 6.87 14.10 12.02
C GLN A 186 5.54 13.51 12.50
N GLN A 187 4.50 13.65 11.69
CA GLN A 187 3.18 13.11 11.98
C GLN A 187 3.20 11.59 11.93
N ARG A 188 2.49 10.98 12.88
CA ARG A 188 2.40 9.52 13.00
C ARG A 188 0.95 9.10 13.11
N VAL A 189 0.62 7.95 12.53
CA VAL A 189 -0.66 7.28 12.79
C VAL A 189 -0.52 6.42 14.03
N SER A 190 -1.39 6.66 15.00
CA SER A 190 -1.46 5.84 16.20
C SER A 190 -2.04 4.47 15.89
N LYS A 191 -1.63 3.48 16.68
CA LYS A 191 -2.04 2.09 16.47
C LYS A 191 -3.56 1.93 16.61
N SER A 192 -4.16 2.65 17.57
CA SER A 192 -5.60 2.60 17.84
C SER A 192 -6.45 3.05 16.65
N ILE A 193 -5.98 4.00 15.84
CA ILE A 193 -6.73 4.42 14.66
C ILE A 193 -6.69 3.34 13.59
N ILE A 194 -5.50 2.81 13.28
CA ILE A 194 -5.34 1.80 12.25
C ILE A 194 -6.11 0.52 12.58
N GLU A 195 -6.11 0.10 13.84
CA GLU A 195 -6.79 -1.13 14.26
C GLU A 195 -8.27 -1.17 13.93
N ASP A 196 -8.92 -0.01 13.91
CA ASP A 196 -10.37 0.15 13.72
C ASP A 196 -10.75 0.57 12.29
N ILE A 197 -9.79 0.69 11.36
CA ILE A 197 -10.12 0.94 9.94
C ILE A 197 -10.79 -0.31 9.37
N ASP A 198 -11.92 -0.11 8.70
CA ASP A 198 -12.66 -1.20 8.05
C ASP A 198 -12.01 -1.61 6.72
N ILE A 199 -12.03 -2.91 6.45
CA ILE A 199 -11.65 -3.52 5.18
C ILE A 199 -12.83 -4.36 4.66
N ALA A 200 -13.13 -4.19 3.38
CA ALA A 200 -14.07 -5.07 2.68
C ALA A 200 -13.33 -6.35 2.27
N ILE A 201 -13.87 -7.51 2.65
CA ILE A 201 -13.24 -8.82 2.50
C ILE A 201 -14.08 -9.67 1.57
N PRO A 202 -13.62 -9.92 0.33
CA PRO A 202 -14.21 -10.93 -0.55
C PRO A 202 -13.95 -12.36 -0.05
N PRO A 203 -14.65 -13.36 -0.60
CA PRO A 203 -14.24 -14.76 -0.50
C PRO A 203 -12.81 -14.97 -1.02
N LEU A 204 -12.05 -15.91 -0.45
CA LEU A 204 -10.61 -16.09 -0.73
C LEU A 204 -10.27 -16.22 -2.22
N GLU A 205 -11.07 -16.96 -2.98
CA GLU A 205 -10.88 -17.11 -4.43
C GLU A 205 -10.98 -15.76 -5.15
N GLU A 206 -11.94 -14.93 -4.73
CA GLU A 206 -12.14 -13.59 -5.27
C GLU A 206 -11.01 -12.64 -4.86
N GLN A 207 -10.48 -12.76 -3.64
CA GLN A 207 -9.29 -12.02 -3.21
C GLN A 207 -8.10 -12.30 -4.12
N MET A 208 -7.83 -13.58 -4.42
CA MET A 208 -6.75 -13.98 -5.32
C MET A 208 -7.01 -13.51 -6.76
N ARG A 209 -8.24 -13.61 -7.26
CA ARG A 209 -8.63 -13.14 -8.60
C ARG A 209 -8.36 -11.64 -8.75
N ILE A 210 -8.82 -10.85 -7.78
CA ILE A 210 -8.62 -9.39 -7.72
C ILE A 210 -7.13 -9.08 -7.67
N ALA A 211 -6.39 -9.67 -6.72
CA ALA A 211 -4.97 -9.40 -6.54
C ALA A 211 -4.15 -9.72 -7.80
N ASN A 212 -4.41 -10.87 -8.44
CA ASN A 212 -3.74 -11.26 -9.67
C ASN A 212 -4.06 -10.31 -10.82
N LYS A 213 -5.32 -9.86 -10.94
CA LYS A 213 -5.72 -8.90 -11.98
C LYS A 213 -5.05 -7.54 -11.78
N VAL A 214 -4.97 -7.05 -10.54
CA VAL A 214 -4.24 -5.83 -10.20
C VAL A 214 -2.76 -5.95 -10.55
N SER A 215 -2.10 -7.04 -10.14
CA SER A 215 -0.69 -7.29 -10.46
C SER A 215 -0.44 -7.32 -11.98
N LEU A 216 -1.33 -7.94 -12.75
CA LEU A 216 -1.23 -7.98 -14.20
C LEU A 216 -1.34 -6.57 -14.81
N LEU A 217 -2.28 -5.76 -14.34
CA LEU A 217 -2.45 -4.38 -14.83
C LEU A 217 -1.20 -3.54 -14.57
N PHE A 218 -0.63 -3.61 -13.36
CA PHE A 218 0.62 -2.92 -13.04
C PHE A 218 1.77 -3.37 -13.92
N SER A 219 1.95 -4.68 -14.10
CA SER A 219 3.00 -5.20 -14.98
C SER A 219 2.86 -4.71 -16.42
N THR A 220 1.63 -4.57 -16.92
CA THR A 220 1.39 -3.99 -18.25
C THR A 220 1.76 -2.50 -18.30
N LEU A 221 1.41 -1.73 -17.27
CA LEU A 221 1.74 -0.32 -17.18
C LEU A 221 3.26 -0.09 -17.10
N ASP A 222 3.96 -0.89 -16.31
CA ASP A 222 5.42 -0.82 -16.17
C ASP A 222 6.11 -1.04 -17.53
N LYS A 223 5.66 -2.04 -18.32
CA LYS A 223 6.19 -2.30 -19.67
C LYS A 223 5.96 -1.12 -20.61
N ILE A 224 4.76 -0.52 -20.57
CA ILE A 224 4.45 0.65 -21.41
C ILE A 224 5.35 1.83 -21.02
N ALA A 225 5.60 2.02 -19.72
CA ALA A 225 6.46 3.09 -19.24
C ALA A 225 7.95 2.88 -19.60
N GLU A 226 8.42 1.64 -19.70
CA GLU A 226 9.77 1.31 -20.16
C GLU A 226 9.99 1.51 -21.67
N GLU A 227 8.91 1.49 -22.46
CA GLU A 227 8.94 1.64 -23.92
C GLU A 227 8.81 3.12 -24.40
N LEU A 228 8.53 4.05 -23.48
CA LEU A 228 8.38 5.49 -23.74
C LEU A 228 9.67 6.27 -23.43
#